data_AF-A0A4P6A9W9-F1
#
_entry.id   AF-A0A4P6A9W9-F1
#
_cell.length_a   1.000
_cell.length_b   1.000
_cell.length_c   1.000
_cell.angle_alpha   90.00
_cell.angle_beta   90.00
_cell.angle_gamma   90.00
#
_symmetry.space_group_name_H-M   'P 1'
#
loop_
_entity.id
_entity.type
_entity.pdbx_description
1 polymer ?
#
loop_
_entity_poly.entity_id
_entity_poly.type
_entity_poly.pdbx_seq_one_letter_code
_entity_poly.pdbx_strand_id
1 'polypeptide(L)'
;MLSVVLNVIDVVNKIKLRETALPVLYFHRVLAADCDFCPDDWQASNFELLIEKLTKYFSLLSLEEALYRLENKILPRNALCLTFDDGYIDNYEIAAPIIESAGGKASFFVATQGTEKGYLWNDELMEVLKKQQNTNSNTAA
;
A
#
# COMPACT_ATOMS: atom_id res chain seq x y z
N MET A 1 11.45 -21.84 -5.82
CA MET A 1 12.05 -21.11 -6.96
C MET A 1 12.18 -19.61 -6.71
N LEU A 2 11.10 -18.89 -6.34
CA LEU A 2 11.14 -17.42 -6.20
C LEU A 2 12.21 -16.91 -5.22
N SER A 3 12.34 -17.51 -4.02
CA SER A 3 13.37 -17.10 -3.06
C SER A 3 14.81 -17.22 -3.60
N VAL A 4 15.07 -18.21 -4.46
CA VAL A 4 16.39 -18.38 -5.10
C VAL A 4 16.64 -17.24 -6.10
N VAL A 5 15.63 -16.89 -6.90
CA VAL A 5 15.72 -15.77 -7.85
C VAL A 5 15.94 -14.45 -7.11
N LEU A 6 15.17 -14.17 -6.06
CA LEU A 6 15.33 -12.96 -5.24
C LEU A 6 16.72 -12.89 -4.61
N ASN A 7 17.25 -14.01 -4.11
CA ASN A 7 18.62 -14.09 -3.59
C ASN A 7 19.67 -13.75 -4.64
N VAL A 8 19.53 -14.27 -5.86
CA VAL A 8 20.47 -13.97 -6.96
C VAL A 8 20.42 -12.50 -7.33
N ILE A 9 19.22 -11.93 -7.45
CA ILE A 9 19.02 -10.49 -7.73
C ILE A 9 19.69 -9.64 -6.65
N ASP A 10 19.52 -9.96 -5.37
CA ASP A 10 20.18 -9.24 -4.28
C ASP A 10 21.71 -9.34 -4.32
N VAL A 11 22.29 -10.52 -4.61
CA VAL A 11 23.75 -10.65 -4.80
C VAL A 11 24.22 -9.74 -5.93
N VAL A 12 23.54 -9.80 -7.08
CA VAL A 12 23.91 -9.02 -8.27
C VAL A 12 23.80 -7.53 -7.99
N ASN A 13 22.74 -7.08 -7.30
CA ASN A 13 22.56 -5.68 -6.91
C ASN A 13 23.65 -5.23 -5.94
N LYS A 14 24.00 -6.03 -4.92
CA LYS A 14 25.12 -5.72 -4.02
C LYS A 14 26.45 -5.59 -4.75
N ILE A 15 26.71 -6.45 -5.73
CA ILE A 15 27.97 -6.38 -6.52
C ILE A 15 27.97 -5.14 -7.43
N LYS A 16 26.87 -4.88 -8.15
CA LYS A 16 26.77 -3.76 -9.11
C LYS A 16 26.69 -2.40 -8.44
N LEU A 17 25.83 -2.27 -7.42
CA LEU A 17 25.46 -0.99 -6.82
C LEU A 17 26.20 -0.71 -5.50
N ARG A 18 26.89 -1.71 -4.93
CA ARG A 18 27.54 -1.64 -3.60
C ARG A 18 26.59 -1.27 -2.45
N GLU A 19 25.28 -1.38 -2.68
CA GLU A 19 24.23 -1.03 -1.73
C GLU A 19 23.23 -2.19 -1.58
N THR A 20 22.54 -2.25 -0.44
CA THR A 20 21.41 -3.15 -0.25
C THR A 20 20.15 -2.43 -0.73
N ALA A 21 19.51 -2.93 -1.78
CA ALA A 21 18.27 -2.33 -2.28
C ALA A 21 17.14 -2.56 -1.26
N LEU A 22 16.45 -1.49 -0.88
CA LEU A 22 15.21 -1.54 -0.07
C LEU A 22 14.02 -1.24 -0.99
N PRO A 23 13.25 -2.25 -1.42
CA PRO A 23 12.05 -2.01 -2.19
C PRO A 23 10.97 -1.39 -1.30
N VAL A 24 10.24 -0.43 -1.87
CA VAL A 24 9.10 0.23 -1.23
C VAL A 24 7.92 0.12 -2.18
N LEU A 25 6.83 -0.51 -1.73
CA LEU A 25 5.56 -0.49 -2.42
C LEU A 25 4.70 0.62 -1.82
N TYR A 26 4.06 1.40 -2.68
CA TYR A 26 3.13 2.46 -2.26
C TYR A 26 1.70 2.10 -2.67
N PHE A 27 0.76 2.56 -1.86
CA PHE A 27 -0.68 2.39 -2.03
C PHE A 27 -1.34 3.71 -1.63
N HIS A 28 -2.52 3.99 -2.16
CA HIS A 28 -3.35 5.08 -1.63
C HIS A 28 -4.34 4.50 -0.62
N ARG A 29 -5.10 3.48 -1.04
CA ARG A 29 -6.20 2.92 -0.24
C ARG A 29 -6.44 1.44 -0.51
N VAL A 30 -7.24 0.80 0.36
CA VAL A 30 -7.73 -0.57 0.20
C VAL A 30 -9.22 -0.58 0.48
N LEU A 31 -10.03 -0.83 -0.55
CA LEU A 31 -11.48 -0.75 -0.50
C LEU A 31 -12.12 -2.02 0.08
N ALA A 32 -13.25 -1.85 0.77
CA ALA A 32 -14.06 -2.98 1.23
C ALA A 32 -14.77 -3.71 0.09
N ALA A 33 -15.09 -3.00 -1.00
CA ALA A 33 -15.84 -3.50 -2.15
C ALA A 33 -15.46 -2.74 -3.43
N ASP A 34 -15.92 -3.24 -4.57
CA ASP A 34 -15.75 -2.60 -5.87
C ASP A 34 -16.24 -1.14 -5.89
N CYS A 35 -15.48 -0.31 -6.59
CA CYS A 35 -15.81 1.08 -6.84
C CYS A 35 -15.63 1.39 -8.33
N ASP A 36 -16.70 1.72 -9.03
CA ASP A 36 -16.67 2.06 -10.46
C ASP A 36 -15.77 3.28 -10.77
N PHE A 37 -15.59 4.15 -9.79
CA PHE A 37 -14.74 5.35 -9.88
C PHE A 37 -13.30 5.08 -9.44
N CYS A 38 -13.04 3.90 -8.90
CA CYS A 38 -11.77 3.47 -8.33
C CYS A 38 -11.40 2.05 -8.83
N PRO A 39 -11.48 1.76 -10.16
CA PRO A 39 -11.41 0.38 -10.65
C PRO A 39 -10.03 -0.28 -10.48
N ASP A 40 -8.98 0.54 -10.33
CA ASP A 40 -7.60 0.08 -10.17
C ASP A 40 -7.17 -0.05 -8.71
N ASP A 41 -8.02 0.35 -7.76
CA ASP A 41 -7.72 0.25 -6.33
C ASP A 41 -7.83 -1.19 -5.81
N TRP A 42 -7.04 -1.48 -4.79
CA TRP A 42 -7.05 -2.78 -4.14
C TRP A 42 -8.36 -2.99 -3.37
N GLN A 43 -8.86 -4.21 -3.39
CA GLN A 43 -9.94 -4.66 -2.52
C GLN A 43 -9.36 -5.41 -1.32
N ALA A 44 -10.09 -5.50 -0.21
CA ALA A 44 -9.66 -6.26 0.96
C ALA A 44 -9.21 -7.70 0.60
N SER A 45 -9.96 -8.38 -0.26
CA SER A 45 -9.72 -9.79 -0.63
C SER A 45 -8.43 -9.98 -1.46
N ASN A 46 -8.19 -9.14 -2.47
CA ASN A 46 -6.99 -9.24 -3.29
C ASN A 46 -5.76 -8.71 -2.54
N PHE A 47 -5.95 -7.74 -1.64
CA PHE A 47 -4.91 -7.20 -0.77
C PHE A 47 -4.47 -8.23 0.29
N GLU A 48 -5.40 -8.94 0.91
CA GLU A 48 -5.09 -10.03 1.85
C GLU A 48 -4.24 -11.12 1.16
N LEU A 49 -4.62 -11.53 -0.05
CA LEU A 49 -3.84 -12.48 -0.85
C LEU A 49 -2.45 -11.94 -1.23
N LEU A 50 -2.33 -10.63 -1.50
CA LEU A 50 -1.04 -9.99 -1.72
C LEU A 50 -0.18 -10.07 -0.45
N ILE A 51 -0.71 -9.66 0.69
CA ILE A 51 0.03 -9.65 1.97
C ILE A 51 0.46 -11.07 2.36
N GLU A 52 -0.40 -12.08 2.24
CA GLU A 52 -0.05 -13.48 2.47
C GLU A 52 1.15 -13.93 1.61
N LYS A 53 1.14 -13.56 0.33
CA LYS A 53 2.25 -13.89 -0.58
C LYS A 53 3.51 -13.12 -0.23
N LEU A 54 3.40 -11.84 0.14
CA LEU A 54 4.56 -11.03 0.48
C LEU A 54 5.23 -11.53 1.76
N THR A 55 4.47 -11.80 2.83
CA THR A 55 5.04 -12.25 4.12
C THR A 55 5.69 -13.63 4.03
N LYS A 56 5.31 -14.46 3.05
CA LYS A 56 5.99 -15.72 2.74
C LYS A 56 7.44 -15.54 2.25
N TYR A 57 7.76 -14.41 1.64
CA TYR A 57 9.06 -14.18 1.00
C TYR A 57 9.83 -12.98 1.57
N PHE A 58 9.15 -12.04 2.20
CA PHE A 58 9.68 -10.76 2.65
C PHE A 58 9.42 -10.52 4.14
N SER A 59 10.34 -9.80 4.78
CA SER A 59 10.12 -9.19 6.08
C SER A 59 9.54 -7.79 5.87
N LEU A 60 8.24 -7.64 6.15
CA LEU A 60 7.56 -6.37 6.03
C LEU A 60 7.95 -5.45 7.20
N LEU A 61 8.64 -4.36 6.90
CA LEU A 61 9.10 -3.38 7.88
C LEU A 61 8.40 -2.04 7.67
N SER A 62 8.17 -1.30 8.75
CA SER A 62 7.88 0.13 8.61
C SER A 62 9.10 0.82 7.98
N LEU A 63 8.87 1.92 7.28
CA LEU A 63 9.94 2.68 6.64
C LEU A 63 10.96 3.17 7.67
N GLU A 64 10.51 3.63 8.84
CA GLU A 64 11.37 4.03 9.96
C GLU A 64 12.33 2.90 10.39
N GLU A 65 11.80 1.70 10.64
CA GLU A 65 12.60 0.54 11.03
C GLU A 65 13.57 0.14 9.93
N ALA A 66 13.12 0.16 8.67
CA ALA A 66 13.96 -0.19 7.53
C ALA A 66 15.11 0.80 7.33
N LEU A 67 14.86 2.11 7.46
CA LEU A 67 15.89 3.15 7.38
C LEU A 67 16.92 2.99 8.51
N TYR A 68 16.46 2.82 9.75
CA TYR A 68 17.34 2.54 10.88
C TYR A 68 18.25 1.33 10.62
N ARG A 69 17.69 0.22 10.13
CA ARG A 69 18.47 -0.99 9.83
C ARG A 69 19.41 -0.83 8.64
N LEU A 70 19.01 -0.05 7.63
CA LEU A 70 19.81 0.23 6.45
C LEU A 70 21.05 1.04 6.82
N GLU A 71 20.89 2.11 7.60
CA GLU A 71 21.98 2.95 8.11
C GLU A 71 22.97 2.14 8.96
N ASN A 72 22.46 1.23 9.79
CA ASN A 72 23.26 0.36 10.65
C ASN A 72 23.78 -0.91 9.96
N LYS A 73 23.54 -1.09 8.65
CA LYS A 73 23.97 -2.25 7.85
C LYS A 73 23.47 -3.61 8.38
N ILE A 74 22.30 -3.61 9.02
CA ILE A 74 21.61 -4.80 9.56
C ILE A 74 20.27 -5.07 8.87
N LEU A 75 20.01 -4.44 7.72
CA LEU A 75 18.79 -4.65 6.94
C LEU A 75 18.69 -6.12 6.48
N PRO A 76 17.56 -6.81 6.77
CA PRO A 76 17.32 -8.14 6.23
C PRO A 76 17.38 -8.14 4.71
N ARG A 77 17.90 -9.22 4.14
CA ARG A 77 18.04 -9.38 2.69
C ARG A 77 16.72 -9.23 1.92
N ASN A 78 15.64 -9.69 2.53
CA ASN A 78 14.30 -9.69 1.99
C ASN A 78 13.41 -8.64 2.70
N ALA A 79 13.99 -7.53 3.14
CA ALA A 79 13.20 -6.41 3.65
C ALA A 79 12.31 -5.83 2.53
N LEU A 80 11.08 -5.46 2.90
CA LEU A 80 10.13 -4.79 2.04
C LEU A 80 9.35 -3.77 2.86
N CYS A 81 9.22 -2.55 2.38
CA CYS A 81 8.37 -1.54 3.00
C CYS A 81 7.05 -1.42 2.24
N LEU A 82 5.96 -1.28 3.00
CA LEU A 82 4.66 -0.88 2.48
C LEU A 82 4.39 0.54 2.97
N THR A 83 4.00 1.41 2.05
CA THR A 83 3.69 2.81 2.32
C THR A 83 2.29 3.13 1.83
N PHE A 84 1.58 3.95 2.59
CA PHE A 84 0.24 4.39 2.28
C PHE A 84 0.18 5.91 2.31
N ASP A 85 -0.27 6.51 1.21
CA ASP A 85 -0.38 7.95 1.08
C ASP A 85 -1.80 8.42 1.42
N ASP A 86 -2.00 9.74 1.45
CA ASP A 86 -3.27 10.46 1.65
C ASP A 86 -3.91 10.36 3.04
N GLY A 87 -3.93 9.17 3.65
CA GLY A 87 -4.55 8.94 4.96
C GLY A 87 -6.06 8.70 4.90
N TYR A 88 -6.50 7.89 3.93
CA TYR A 88 -7.89 7.40 3.89
C TYR A 88 -8.22 6.54 5.11
N ILE A 89 -9.49 6.57 5.54
CA ILE A 89 -9.94 5.82 6.73
C ILE A 89 -9.79 4.30 6.53
N ASP A 90 -9.92 3.83 5.29
CA ASP A 90 -9.78 2.41 4.96
C ASP A 90 -8.34 1.88 5.12
N ASN A 91 -7.33 2.77 5.12
CA ASN A 91 -5.98 2.40 5.52
C ASN A 91 -5.94 1.87 6.96
N TYR A 92 -6.71 2.50 7.85
CA TYR A 92 -6.80 2.14 9.27
C TYR A 92 -7.78 0.99 9.50
N GLU A 93 -8.95 1.02 8.86
CA GLU A 93 -10.00 0.03 9.10
C GLU A 93 -9.76 -1.32 8.39
N ILE A 94 -9.00 -1.32 7.29
CA ILE A 94 -8.85 -2.49 6.40
C ILE A 94 -7.39 -2.85 6.20
N ALA A 95 -6.58 -1.95 5.66
CA ALA A 95 -5.20 -2.29 5.27
C ALA A 95 -4.33 -2.63 6.48
N ALA A 96 -4.36 -1.81 7.53
CA ALA A 96 -3.53 -2.01 8.72
C ALA A 96 -3.82 -3.34 9.45
N PRO A 97 -5.09 -3.72 9.74
CA PRO A 97 -5.40 -5.01 10.35
C PRO A 97 -4.95 -6.21 9.52
N ILE A 98 -5.08 -6.16 8.19
CA ILE A 98 -4.63 -7.23 7.30
C ILE A 98 -3.10 -7.40 7.41
N ILE A 99 -2.34 -6.31 7.37
CA ILE A 99 -0.87 -6.36 7.48
C ILE A 99 -0.44 -6.84 8.87
N GLU A 100 -1.07 -6.34 9.93
CA GLU A 100 -0.77 -6.71 11.32
C GLU A 100 -1.06 -8.18 11.59
N SER A 101 -2.20 -8.70 11.12
CA SER A 101 -2.57 -10.11 11.30
C SER A 101 -1.60 -11.07 10.61
N ALA A 102 -0.95 -10.62 9.53
CA ALA A 102 0.12 -11.35 8.85
C ALA A 102 1.52 -11.16 9.47
N GLY A 103 1.62 -10.43 10.60
CA GLY A 103 2.86 -10.14 11.31
C GLY A 103 3.75 -9.08 10.62
N GLY A 104 3.19 -8.33 9.68
CA GLY A 104 3.89 -7.28 8.95
C GLY A 104 3.78 -5.90 9.60
N LYS A 105 4.56 -4.95 9.08
CA LYS A 105 4.46 -3.52 9.40
C LYS A 105 4.37 -2.70 8.11
N ALA A 106 3.75 -1.52 8.23
CA ALA A 106 3.64 -0.53 7.15
C ALA A 106 3.83 0.89 7.70
N SER A 107 3.93 1.86 6.80
CA SER A 107 4.01 3.29 7.12
C SER A 107 2.88 4.05 6.42
N PHE A 108 2.28 5.02 7.13
CA PHE A 108 1.15 5.81 6.64
C PHE A 108 1.52 7.29 6.65
N PHE A 109 1.43 7.94 5.50
CA PHE A 109 1.70 9.36 5.28
C PHE A 109 0.36 10.10 5.18
N VAL A 110 -0.07 10.64 6.31
CA VAL A 110 -1.40 11.23 6.46
C VAL A 110 -1.39 12.70 6.00
N ALA A 111 -2.22 13.03 5.00
CA ALA A 111 -2.46 14.42 4.60
C ALA A 111 -3.43 15.08 5.59
N THR A 112 -2.89 15.67 6.66
CA THR A 112 -3.67 16.17 7.82
C THR A 112 -4.81 17.12 7.43
N GLN A 113 -4.60 18.01 6.46
CA GLN A 113 -5.66 18.91 5.97
C GLN A 113 -6.83 18.15 5.31
N GLY A 114 -6.55 17.05 4.61
CA GLY A 114 -7.58 16.18 4.03
C GLY A 114 -8.37 15.47 5.12
N THR A 115 -7.69 14.97 6.15
CA THR A 115 -8.35 14.33 7.30
C THR A 115 -9.21 15.29 8.13
N GLU A 116 -8.80 16.55 8.29
CA GLU A 116 -9.61 17.58 8.95
C GLU A 116 -10.90 17.89 8.18
N LYS A 117 -10.84 17.89 6.85
CA LYS A 117 -12.02 18.06 5.98
C LYS A 117 -12.87 16.79 5.89
N GLY A 118 -12.27 15.63 6.13
CA GLY A 118 -12.87 14.31 5.96
C GLY A 118 -12.83 13.77 4.52
N TYR A 119 -12.23 14.51 3.58
CA TYR A 119 -12.11 14.14 2.17
C TYR A 119 -11.00 14.94 1.48
N LEU A 120 -10.50 14.39 0.38
CA LEU A 120 -9.58 15.04 -0.55
C LEU A 120 -10.33 15.63 -1.75
N TRP A 121 -9.65 16.49 -2.51
CA TRP A 121 -10.25 17.14 -3.68
C TRP A 121 -10.76 16.13 -4.73
N ASN A 122 -10.07 15.01 -4.93
CA ASN A 122 -10.52 13.95 -5.83
C ASN A 122 -11.81 13.26 -5.34
N ASP A 123 -12.04 13.18 -4.03
CA ASP A 123 -13.30 12.65 -3.49
C ASP A 123 -14.47 13.62 -3.78
N GLU A 124 -14.23 14.92 -3.68
CA GLU A 124 -15.22 15.95 -4.03
C GLU A 124 -15.64 15.82 -5.51
N LEU A 125 -14.66 15.68 -6.40
CA LEU A 125 -14.91 15.47 -7.83
C LEU A 125 -15.71 14.17 -8.08
N MET A 126 -15.34 13.08 -7.40
CA MET A 126 -16.04 11.80 -7.52
C MET A 126 -17.50 11.93 -7.08
N GLU A 127 -17.78 12.61 -5.97
CA GLU A 127 -19.14 12.84 -5.49
C GLU A 127 -19.98 13.69 -6.44
N VAL A 128 -19.38 14.69 -7.10
CA VAL A 128 -20.05 15.46 -8.15
C VAL A 128 -20.41 14.58 -9.34
N LEU A 129 -19.49 13.73 -9.81
CA LEU A 129 -19.72 12.82 -10.94
C LEU A 129 -20.80 11.77 -10.62
N LYS A 130 -20.78 11.18 -9.43
CA LYS A 130 -21.81 10.26 -8.93
C LYS A 130 -23.21 10.90 -8.97
N LYS A 131 -23.34 12.14 -8.49
CA LYS A 131 -24.62 12.87 -8.49
C LYS A 131 -25.14 13.13 -9.91
N GLN A 132 -24.26 13.48 -10.85
CA GLN A 132 -24.62 13.69 -12.25
C GLN A 132 -25.10 12.39 -12.92
N GLN A 133 -24.40 11.28 -12.72
CA GLN A 133 -24.83 9.97 -13.25
C GLN A 133 -26.19 9.54 -12.70
N ASN A 134 -26.41 9.69 -11.39
CA ASN A 134 -27.69 9.33 -10.76
C ASN A 134 -28.86 10.19 -11.27
N THR A 135 -28.62 11.48 -11.54
CA THR A 135 -29.64 12.39 -12.09
C THR A 135 -30.03 11.96 -13.51
N ASN A 136 -29.05 11.65 -14.36
CA ASN A 136 -29.30 11.21 -15.73
C ASN A 136 -30.04 9.86 -15.79
N SER A 137 -29.71 8.93 -14.89
CA SER A 137 -30.41 7.64 -14.77
C SER A 137 -31.88 7.80 -14.35
N ASN A 138 -32.19 8.78 -13.49
CA ASN A 138 -33.56 9.05 -13.03
C ASN A 138 -34.41 9.85 -14.04
N THR A 139 -33.80 10.60 -14.94
CA THR A 139 -34.52 11.32 -16.03
C THR A 139 -34.78 10.46 -17.27
N ALA A 140 -34.16 9.28 -17.35
CA ALA A 140 -34.31 8.34 -18.47
C ALA A 140 -35.33 7.21 -18.20
N ALA A 141 -35.98 7.22 -17.04
CA ALA A 141 -37.07 6.32 -16.64
C ALA A 141 -38.41 7.07 -16.58
#